data_AF-A0A7T8QT26-F1
#
_entry.id   AF-A0A7T8QT26-F1
#
_cell.length_a   1.000
_cell.length_b   1.000
_cell.length_c   1.000
_cell.angle_alpha   90.00
_cell.angle_beta   90.00
_cell.angle_gamma   90.00
#
_symmetry.space_group_name_H-M   'P 1'
#
loop_
_entity.id
_entity.type
_entity.pdbx_description
1 polymer ?
#
loop_
_entity_poly.entity_id
_entity_poly.type
_entity_poly.pdbx_seq_one_letter_code
_entity_poly.pdbx_strand_id
1 'polypeptide(L)'
;MCGEQLGEVMSLVIRVVNFIVARALHDRQFKALLDEVGNAYPGLLLHSNVRWLSRGKVLSRFAACLNEIRTFLDMKGVEHPELKNTEWLLKFYYLVDMTAHLNQLNVKMQGIGNTVATLQQAVFAFENKLELFITDIKRAVYCTSKN
;
A
#
# COMPACT_ATOMS: atom_id res chain seq x y z
N MET A 1 10.97 -14.58 8.73
CA MET A 1 9.66 -14.34 9.38
C MET A 1 8.92 -13.09 8.88
N CYS A 2 9.54 -11.91 8.71
CA CYS A 2 8.79 -10.72 8.24
C CYS A 2 8.40 -10.77 6.74
N GLY A 3 9.21 -11.41 5.89
CA GLY A 3 8.97 -11.47 4.44
C GLY A 3 7.74 -12.28 4.00
N GLU A 4 7.42 -13.37 4.69
CA GLU A 4 6.26 -14.22 4.36
C GLU A 4 4.94 -13.52 4.70
N GLN A 5 4.87 -12.87 5.87
CA GLN A 5 3.68 -12.13 6.31
C GLN A 5 3.35 -10.92 5.43
N LEU A 6 4.38 -10.19 4.96
CA LEU A 6 4.18 -9.11 3.98
C LEU A 6 3.78 -9.64 2.60
N GLY A 7 4.24 -10.86 2.24
CA GLY A 7 3.85 -11.56 1.03
C GLY A 7 2.36 -11.90 1.00
N GLU A 8 1.78 -12.31 2.13
CA GLU A 8 0.35 -12.61 2.27
C GLU A 8 -0.52 -11.37 2.02
N VAL A 9 -0.16 -10.23 2.62
CA VAL A 9 -0.85 -8.94 2.40
C VAL A 9 -0.85 -8.59 0.91
N MET A 10 0.32 -8.64 0.27
CA MET A 10 0.44 -8.33 -1.16
C MET A 10 -0.36 -9.30 -2.03
N SER A 11 -0.34 -10.59 -1.70
CA SER A 11 -1.08 -11.63 -2.43
C SER A 11 -2.58 -11.35 -2.43
N LEU A 12 -3.14 -10.99 -1.28
CA LEU A 12 -4.55 -10.63 -1.17
C LEU A 12 -4.88 -9.35 -1.94
N VAL A 13 -4.07 -8.29 -1.79
CA VAL A 13 -4.25 -7.03 -2.54
C VAL A 13 -4.27 -7.29 -4.04
N ILE A 14 -3.32 -8.07 -4.55
CA ILE A 14 -3.25 -8.42 -5.98
C ILE A 14 -4.49 -9.21 -6.41
N ARG A 15 -4.94 -10.18 -5.60
CA ARG A 15 -6.12 -10.99 -5.89
C ARG A 15 -7.38 -10.13 -6.01
N VAL A 16 -7.60 -9.22 -5.07
CA VAL A 16 -8.76 -8.32 -5.05
C VAL A 16 -8.70 -7.34 -6.23
N VAL A 17 -7.54 -6.72 -6.46
CA VAL A 17 -7.35 -5.81 -7.61
C VAL A 17 -7.62 -6.53 -8.93
N ASN A 18 -7.10 -7.74 -9.10
CA ASN A 18 -7.34 -8.52 -10.32
C ASN A 18 -8.81 -8.89 -10.46
N PHE A 19 -9.50 -9.27 -9.38
CA PHE A 19 -10.93 -9.57 -9.40
C PHE A 19 -11.77 -8.38 -9.89
N ILE A 20 -11.40 -7.16 -9.47
CA ILE A 20 -12.10 -5.93 -9.84
C ILE A 20 -11.73 -5.49 -11.27
N VAL A 21 -10.44 -5.39 -11.58
CA VAL A 21 -9.96 -4.71 -12.80
C VAL A 21 -9.87 -5.65 -14.01
N ALA A 22 -9.64 -6.96 -13.82
CA ALA A 22 -9.44 -7.87 -14.95
C ALA A 22 -10.72 -8.15 -15.76
N ARG A 23 -11.91 -7.85 -15.21
CA ARG A 23 -13.19 -8.02 -15.91
C ARG A 23 -13.77 -6.65 -16.24
N ALA A 24 -13.99 -6.37 -17.52
CA ALA A 24 -14.44 -5.05 -17.99
C ALA A 24 -15.73 -4.56 -17.30
N LEU A 25 -16.69 -5.46 -17.05
CA LEU A 25 -17.92 -5.11 -16.32
C LEU A 25 -17.63 -4.74 -14.86
N HIS A 26 -16.76 -5.49 -14.17
CA HIS A 26 -16.41 -5.20 -12.78
C HIS A 26 -15.68 -3.87 -12.68
N ASP A 27 -14.70 -3.64 -13.56
CA ASP A 27 -13.94 -2.40 -13.62
C ASP A 27 -14.87 -1.20 -13.85
N ARG A 28 -15.79 -1.29 -14.82
CA ARG A 28 -16.77 -0.22 -15.08
C ARG A 28 -17.68 0.05 -13.88
N GLN A 29 -18.18 -1.00 -13.23
CA GLN A 29 -19.06 -0.85 -12.07
C GLN A 29 -18.33 -0.28 -10.86
N PHE A 30 -17.08 -0.69 -10.64
CA PHE A 30 -16.25 -0.15 -9.57
C PHE A 30 -15.91 1.32 -9.80
N LYS A 31 -15.60 1.70 -11.05
CA LYS A 31 -15.39 3.11 -11.41
C LYS A 31 -16.62 3.96 -11.18
N ALA A 32 -17.80 3.47 -11.57
CA ALA A 32 -19.06 4.16 -11.29
C ALA A 32 -19.29 4.35 -9.77
N LEU A 33 -18.96 3.34 -8.95
CA LEU A 33 -19.03 3.46 -7.49
C LEU A 33 -18.07 4.53 -6.96
N LEU A 34 -16.83 4.57 -7.46
CA LEU A 34 -15.85 5.59 -7.08
C LEU A 34 -16.30 7.00 -7.45
N ASP A 35 -16.88 7.16 -8.64
CA ASP A 35 -17.41 8.44 -9.11
C ASP A 35 -18.60 8.90 -8.25
N GLU A 36 -19.48 7.97 -7.84
CA GLU A 36 -20.65 8.26 -7.00
C GLU A 36 -20.27 8.80 -5.61
N VAL A 37 -19.21 8.25 -5.01
CA VAL A 37 -18.70 8.73 -3.70
C VAL A 37 -17.72 9.90 -3.83
N GLY A 38 -17.42 10.34 -5.05
CA GLY A 38 -16.48 11.43 -5.31
C GLY A 38 -15.03 11.08 -4.91
N ASN A 39 -14.62 9.83 -5.07
CA ASN A 39 -13.26 9.41 -4.74
C ASN A 39 -12.25 10.11 -5.65
N ALA A 40 -11.10 10.49 -5.11
CA ALA A 40 -10.04 11.18 -5.86
C ALA A 40 -9.43 10.31 -6.97
N TYR A 41 -9.57 8.98 -6.89
CA TYR A 41 -9.06 8.06 -7.91
C TYR A 41 -10.19 7.57 -8.81
N PRO A 42 -10.02 7.63 -10.15
CA PRO A 42 -11.01 7.15 -11.12
C PRO A 42 -10.96 5.63 -11.33
N GLY A 43 -10.31 4.88 -10.42
CA GLY A 43 -10.09 3.45 -10.54
C GLY A 43 -8.78 2.93 -9.95
N LEU A 44 -8.72 1.61 -9.80
CA LEU A 44 -7.52 0.90 -9.34
C LEU A 44 -6.48 0.76 -10.46
N LEU A 45 -5.23 0.49 -10.08
CA LEU A 45 -4.14 0.22 -11.02
C LEU A 45 -4.00 -1.27 -11.24
N LEU A 46 -3.98 -1.70 -12.50
CA LEU A 46 -3.49 -3.04 -12.84
C LEU A 46 -1.97 -3.07 -12.61
N HIS A 47 -1.46 -4.16 -12.04
CA HIS A 47 -0.03 -4.33 -11.79
C HIS A 47 0.75 -4.31 -13.12
N SER A 48 1.57 -3.28 -13.35
CA SER A 48 2.55 -3.26 -14.45
C SER A 48 3.94 -3.69 -13.95
N ASN A 49 4.71 -4.34 -14.83
CA ASN A 49 5.93 -5.09 -14.53
C ASN A 49 7.18 -4.27 -14.11
N VAL A 50 7.02 -3.11 -13.46
CA VAL A 50 8.12 -2.40 -12.79
C VAL A 50 8.09 -2.72 -11.29
N ARG A 51 8.89 -3.72 -10.90
CA ARG A 51 8.65 -4.73 -9.85
C ARG A 51 8.33 -4.30 -8.41
N TRP A 52 8.56 -3.07 -7.97
CA TRP A 52 8.26 -2.66 -6.58
C TRP A 52 7.58 -1.28 -6.47
N LEU A 53 7.94 -0.32 -7.33
CA LEU A 53 7.29 1.00 -7.38
C LEU A 53 5.82 0.89 -7.81
N SER A 54 5.52 0.01 -8.77
CA SER A 54 4.14 -0.24 -9.17
C SER A 54 3.34 -0.85 -8.02
N ARG A 55 3.96 -1.73 -7.23
CA ARG A 55 3.35 -2.33 -6.03
C ARG A 55 3.03 -1.30 -4.95
N GLY A 56 3.95 -0.37 -4.68
CA GLY A 56 3.70 0.74 -3.76
C GLY A 56 2.53 1.63 -4.21
N LYS A 57 2.43 1.94 -5.51
CA LYS A 57 1.30 2.69 -6.05
C LYS A 57 -0.03 1.93 -5.96
N VAL A 58 -0.01 0.62 -6.22
CA VAL A 58 -1.18 -0.25 -6.05
C VAL A 58 -1.64 -0.25 -4.60
N LEU A 59 -0.73 -0.42 -3.63
CA LEU A 59 -1.03 -0.38 -2.20
C LEU A 59 -1.64 0.95 -1.77
N SER A 60 -1.03 2.07 -2.18
CA SER A 60 -1.52 3.41 -1.84
C SER A 60 -2.94 3.66 -2.38
N ARG A 61 -3.23 3.26 -3.63
CA ARG A 61 -4.59 3.37 -4.17
C ARG A 61 -5.57 2.40 -3.53
N PHE A 62 -5.13 1.18 -3.23
CA PHE A 62 -5.95 0.20 -2.51
C PHE A 62 -6.36 0.73 -1.14
N ALA A 63 -5.45 1.38 -0.41
CA ALA A 63 -5.73 2.01 0.88
C ALA A 63 -6.76 3.14 0.73
N ALA A 64 -6.59 4.01 -0.27
CA ALA A 64 -7.49 5.12 -0.53
C ALA A 64 -8.90 4.70 -0.99
N CYS A 65 -9.04 3.48 -1.52
CA CYS A 65 -10.31 2.93 -1.99
C CYS A 65 -10.82 1.79 -1.09
N LEU A 66 -10.25 1.60 0.11
CA LEU A 66 -10.50 0.38 0.90
C LEU A 66 -11.98 0.21 1.26
N ASN A 67 -12.68 1.30 1.54
CA ASN A 67 -14.10 1.24 1.89
C ASN A 67 -14.95 0.86 0.67
N GLU A 68 -14.69 1.48 -0.48
CA GLU A 68 -15.37 1.20 -1.74
C GLU A 68 -15.07 -0.22 -2.22
N ILE A 69 -13.85 -0.71 -2.01
CA ILE A 69 -13.47 -2.11 -2.29
C ILE A 69 -14.30 -3.06 -1.44
N ARG A 70 -14.43 -2.81 -0.13
CA ARG A 70 -15.27 -3.64 0.76
C ARG A 70 -16.74 -3.63 0.29
N THR A 71 -17.30 -2.45 0.03
CA THR A 71 -18.66 -2.30 -0.49
C THR A 71 -18.85 -3.05 -1.81
N PHE A 72 -17.94 -2.91 -2.75
CA PHE A 72 -18.02 -3.59 -4.04
C PHE A 72 -17.96 -5.11 -3.92
N LEU A 73 -17.08 -5.63 -3.05
CA LEU A 73 -16.98 -7.07 -2.79
C LEU A 73 -18.26 -7.62 -2.15
N ASP A 74 -18.84 -6.91 -1.18
CA ASP A 74 -20.11 -7.26 -0.57
C ASP A 74 -21.24 -7.28 -1.64
N MET A 75 -21.30 -6.31 -2.55
CA MET A 75 -22.25 -6.31 -3.69
C MET A 75 -22.06 -7.49 -4.65
N LYS A 76 -20.86 -8.07 -4.73
CA LYS A 76 -20.55 -9.26 -5.54
C LYS A 76 -20.69 -10.57 -4.78
N GLY A 77 -21.02 -10.52 -3.48
CA GLY A 77 -21.08 -11.71 -2.63
C GLY A 77 -19.71 -12.39 -2.47
N VAL A 78 -18.62 -11.62 -2.54
CA VAL A 78 -17.25 -12.13 -2.36
C VAL A 78 -16.74 -11.69 -1.01
N GLU A 79 -16.42 -12.66 -0.15
CA GLU A 79 -15.92 -12.37 1.19
C GLU A 79 -14.40 -12.41 1.27
N HIS A 80 -13.84 -11.38 1.92
CA HIS A 80 -12.45 -11.32 2.35
C HIS A 80 -12.40 -10.84 3.81
N PRO A 81 -12.52 -11.74 4.80
CA PRO A 81 -12.55 -11.38 6.21
C PRO A 81 -11.27 -10.65 6.65
N GLU A 82 -10.14 -10.90 5.99
CA GLU A 82 -8.87 -10.21 6.23
C GLU A 82 -9.00 -8.69 6.04
N LEU A 83 -9.83 -8.24 5.09
CA LEU A 83 -10.07 -6.81 4.87
C LEU A 83 -10.84 -6.17 6.03
N LYS A 84 -11.42 -6.94 6.96
CA LYS A 84 -12.08 -6.45 8.19
C LYS A 84 -11.23 -6.75 9.44
N ASN A 85 -10.16 -7.53 9.31
CA ASN A 85 -9.30 -7.95 10.42
C ASN A 85 -8.28 -6.86 10.78
N THR A 86 -8.28 -6.42 12.04
CA THR A 86 -7.41 -5.34 12.54
C THR A 86 -5.92 -5.66 12.39
N GLU A 87 -5.49 -6.90 12.68
CA GLU A 87 -4.08 -7.28 12.59
C GLU A 87 -3.58 -7.25 11.13
N TRP A 88 -4.40 -7.74 10.20
CA TRP A 88 -4.10 -7.67 8.77
C TRP A 88 -4.04 -6.22 8.30
N LEU A 89 -4.98 -5.37 8.73
CA LEU A 89 -5.01 -3.95 8.37
C LEU A 89 -3.77 -3.20 8.89
N LEU A 90 -3.30 -3.51 10.10
CA LEU A 90 -2.06 -2.93 10.63
C LEU A 90 -0.85 -3.31 9.76
N LYS A 91 -0.74 -4.59 9.37
CA LYS A 91 0.32 -5.07 8.45
C LYS A 91 0.21 -4.39 7.08
N PHE A 92 -1.01 -4.21 6.58
CA PHE A 92 -1.28 -3.53 5.32
C PHE A 92 -0.87 -2.05 5.35
N TYR A 93 -1.32 -1.27 6.34
CA TYR A 93 -0.96 0.15 6.44
C TYR A 93 0.54 0.35 6.69
N TYR A 94 1.17 -0.51 7.49
CA TYR A 94 2.62 -0.52 7.63
C TYR A 94 3.33 -0.68 6.27
N LEU A 95 2.84 -1.60 5.42
CA LEU A 95 3.40 -1.80 4.10
C LEU A 95 3.16 -0.60 3.17
N VAL A 96 1.99 0.04 3.25
CA VAL A 96 1.68 1.28 2.52
C VAL A 96 2.68 2.38 2.88
N ASP A 97 2.91 2.61 4.17
CA ASP A 97 3.81 3.66 4.66
C ASP A 97 5.27 3.41 4.26
N MET A 98 5.75 2.17 4.45
CA MET A 98 7.11 1.78 4.08
C MET A 98 7.35 1.93 2.57
N THR A 99 6.39 1.49 1.74
CA THR A 99 6.51 1.63 0.29
C THR A 99 6.40 3.08 -0.18
N ALA A 100 5.66 3.94 0.52
CA ALA A 100 5.63 5.37 0.26
C ALA A 100 6.99 6.03 0.51
N HIS A 101 7.66 5.70 1.62
CA HIS A 101 9.00 6.23 1.92
C HIS A 101 10.07 5.74 0.95
N LEU A 102 10.02 4.46 0.57
CA LEU A 102 10.90 3.93 -0.47
C LEU A 102 10.67 4.65 -1.80
N ASN A 103 9.42 4.86 -2.20
CA ASN A 103 9.09 5.57 -3.43
C ASN A 103 9.58 7.02 -3.41
N GLN A 104 9.49 7.72 -2.27
CA GLN A 104 10.04 9.07 -2.09
C GLN A 104 11.57 9.09 -2.28
N LEU A 105 12.30 8.15 -1.67
CA LEU A 105 13.74 8.03 -1.85
C LEU A 105 14.07 7.75 -3.32
N ASN A 106 13.37 6.80 -3.95
CA ASN A 106 13.62 6.43 -5.33
C ASN A 106 13.39 7.60 -6.30
N VAL A 107 12.32 8.37 -6.12
CA VAL A 107 12.07 9.58 -6.93
C VAL A 107 13.20 10.59 -6.75
N LYS A 108 13.68 10.81 -5.52
CA LYS A 108 14.83 11.68 -5.27
C LYS A 108 16.08 11.19 -5.97
N MET A 109 16.36 9.88 -5.96
CA MET A 109 17.56 9.32 -6.59
C MET A 109 17.51 9.35 -8.13
N GLN A 110 16.33 9.15 -8.73
CA GLN A 110 16.14 9.16 -10.19
C GLN A 110 16.07 10.57 -10.80
N GLY A 111 16.13 11.63 -9.99
CA GLY A 111 16.14 13.01 -10.47
C GLY A 111 17.37 13.32 -11.32
N ILE A 112 17.15 14.03 -12.44
CA ILE A 112 18.23 14.55 -13.29
C ILE A 112 18.93 15.69 -12.53
N GLY A 113 20.27 15.75 -12.60
CA GLY A 113 21.06 16.80 -11.95
C GLY A 113 21.50 16.49 -10.51
N ASN A 114 21.28 15.27 -10.02
CA ASN A 114 21.82 14.82 -8.75
C ASN A 114 23.34 14.68 -8.78
N THR A 115 24.00 15.17 -7.72
CA THR A 115 25.42 14.89 -7.49
C THR A 115 25.57 13.66 -6.60
N VAL A 116 26.76 13.06 -6.57
CA VAL A 116 27.06 11.94 -5.65
C VAL A 116 26.78 12.35 -4.20
N ALA A 117 27.12 13.59 -3.82
CA ALA A 117 26.87 14.11 -2.48
C ALA A 117 25.36 14.23 -2.17
N THR A 118 24.52 14.69 -3.12
CA THR A 118 23.07 14.79 -2.87
C THR A 118 22.41 13.42 -2.76
N LEU A 119 22.86 12.43 -3.53
CA LEU A 119 22.39 11.05 -3.42
C LEU A 119 22.77 10.44 -2.07
N GLN A 120 24.01 10.63 -1.64
CA GLN A 120 24.51 10.15 -0.35
C GLN A 120 23.71 10.74 0.82
N GLN A 121 23.42 12.05 0.79
CA GLN A 121 22.57 12.70 1.79
C GLN A 121 21.13 12.13 1.79
N ALA A 122 20.57 11.84 0.62
CA ALA A 122 19.24 11.26 0.52
C ALA A 122 19.17 9.85 1.14
N VAL A 123 20.21 9.03 0.95
CA VAL A 123 20.33 7.70 1.58
C VAL A 123 20.47 7.83 3.10
N PHE A 124 21.38 8.67 3.60
CA PHE A 124 21.54 8.88 5.05
C PHE A 124 20.26 9.39 5.71
N ALA A 125 19.55 10.32 5.06
CA ALA A 125 18.27 10.80 5.57
C ALA A 125 17.22 9.69 5.64
N PHE A 126 17.24 8.73 4.71
CA PHE A 126 16.35 7.57 4.74
C PHE A 126 16.75 6.59 5.85
N GLU A 127 18.03 6.32 6.05
CA GLU A 127 18.54 5.47 7.15
C GLU A 127 18.11 6.02 8.51
N ASN A 128 18.30 7.32 8.76
CA ASN A 128 17.85 7.98 9.98
C ASN A 128 16.34 7.83 10.19
N LYS A 129 15.57 7.88 9.10
CA LYS A 129 14.11 7.70 9.16
C LYS A 129 13.73 6.27 9.53
N LEU A 130 14.47 5.27 9.04
CA LEU A 130 14.29 3.87 9.44
C LEU A 130 14.61 3.66 10.92
N GLU A 131 15.67 4.28 11.44
CA GLU A 131 16.00 4.20 12.87
C GLU A 131 14.90 4.77 13.76
N LEU A 132 14.30 5.89 13.35
CA LEU A 132 13.14 6.47 14.02
C LEU A 132 11.95 5.50 14.02
N PHE A 133 11.62 4.89 12.88
CA PHE A 133 10.53 3.91 12.81
C PHE A 133 10.78 2.68 13.69
N ILE A 134 12.02 2.17 13.69
CA ILE A 134 12.40 1.07 14.59
C ILE A 134 12.20 1.47 16.05
N THR A 135 12.56 2.70 16.40
CA THR A 135 12.42 3.23 17.76
C THR A 135 10.95 3.36 18.16
N ASP A 136 10.10 3.88 17.27
CA ASP A 136 8.68 4.05 17.50
C ASP A 136 7.97 2.71 17.63
N ILE A 137 8.31 1.72 16.78
CA ILE A 137 7.80 0.36 16.89
C ILE A 137 8.19 -0.26 18.23
N LYS A 138 9.46 -0.15 18.63
CA LYS A 138 9.92 -0.65 19.94
C LYS A 138 9.12 -0.01 21.07
N ARG A 139 8.95 1.31 21.06
CA ARG A 139 8.16 2.04 22.08
C ARG A 139 6.71 1.59 22.12
N ALA A 140 6.06 1.46 20.97
CA ALA A 140 4.67 1.00 20.88
C ALA A 140 4.51 -0.41 21.50
N VAL A 141 5.45 -1.33 21.21
CA VAL A 141 5.46 -2.68 21.79
C VAL A 141 5.67 -2.65 23.31
N TYR A 142 6.61 -1.83 23.81
CA TYR A 142 6.83 -1.65 25.26
C TYR A 142 5.60 -1.07 25.98
N CYS A 143 4.84 -0.19 25.36
CA CYS A 143 3.61 0.35 25.92
C CYS A 143 2.48 -0.69 25.95
N THR A 144 2.39 -1.58 24.97
CA THR A 144 1.38 -2.66 24.96
C THR A 144 1.68 -3.81 25.90
N SER A 145 2.94 -4.03 26.31
CA SER A 145 3.31 -5.12 27.24
C SER A 145 3.14 -4.76 28.72
N LYS A 146 2.70 -3.54 29.03
CA LYS A 146 2.53 -3.02 30.40
C LYS A 146 1.06 -2.81 30.80
N ASN A 147 0.12 -3.14 29.93
CA ASN A 147 -1.33 -3.11 30.20
C ASN A 147 -1.88 -4.54 30.26
#